data_AF-A0A1W4XM83-F1
#
_entry.id   AF-A0A1W4XM83-F1
#
_cell.length_a   1.000
_cell.length_b   1.000
_cell.length_c   1.000
_cell.angle_alpha   90.00
_cell.angle_beta   90.00
_cell.angle_gamma   90.00
#
_symmetry.space_group_name_H-M   'P 1'
#
loop_
_entity.id
_entity.type
_entity.pdbx_description
1 polymer ?
#
loop_
_entity_poly.entity_id
_entity_poly.type
_entity_poly.pdbx_seq_one_letter_code
_entity_poly.pdbx_strand_id
1 'polypeptide(L)'
;MATLTEEQFARLMTQLQPTNGAPQASFAQCTARCAGSRDPPLVEEFINVAFIFIKINDDDILTGLSLLLTGVAVIWWQGVKTKATTCDQAAELMRGAFAWKKPNNQLYQEIFKTAQDKSTLTDLFVCQKRALF
;
A
#
# COMPACT_ATOMS: atom_id res chain seq x y z
N MET A 1 -4.43 10.82 -53.94
CA MET A 1 -5.00 11.24 -52.64
C MET A 1 -5.75 10.05 -52.08
N ALA A 2 -5.28 9.45 -51.00
CA ALA A 2 -5.95 8.29 -50.41
C ALA A 2 -7.17 8.79 -49.63
N THR A 3 -8.38 8.55 -50.14
CA THR A 3 -9.63 8.85 -49.46
C THR A 3 -9.96 7.66 -48.56
N LEU A 4 -9.90 7.88 -47.24
CA LEU A 4 -10.32 6.89 -46.26
C LEU A 4 -11.81 6.58 -46.48
N THR A 5 -12.17 5.31 -46.66
CA THR A 5 -13.58 4.94 -46.82
C THR A 5 -14.32 5.07 -45.49
N GLU A 6 -15.63 5.35 -45.56
CA GLU A 6 -16.47 5.59 -44.38
C GLU A 6 -16.47 4.39 -43.41
N GLU A 7 -16.35 3.17 -43.93
CA GLU A 7 -16.19 1.95 -43.13
C GLU A 7 -14.86 1.89 -42.37
N GLN A 8 -13.77 2.36 -43.00
CA GLN A 8 -12.46 2.43 -42.34
C GLN A 8 -12.46 3.50 -41.24
N PHE A 9 -13.14 4.62 -41.48
CA PHE A 9 -13.32 5.67 -40.47
C PHE A 9 -14.17 5.18 -39.29
N ALA A 10 -15.27 4.47 -39.55
CA ALA A 10 -16.14 3.91 -38.51
C ALA A 10 -15.40 2.90 -37.63
N ARG A 11 -14.57 2.02 -38.22
CA ARG A 11 -13.73 1.08 -37.46
C ARG A 11 -12.72 1.80 -36.57
N LEU A 12 -12.12 2.87 -37.07
CA LEU A 12 -11.13 3.66 -36.34
C LEU A 12 -11.79 4.41 -35.17
N MET A 13 -12.97 4.99 -35.37
CA MET A 13 -13.77 5.61 -34.31
C MET A 13 -14.21 4.60 -33.23
N THR A 14 -14.48 3.35 -33.62
CA THR A 14 -14.81 2.28 -32.67
C THR A 14 -13.60 1.85 -31.84
N GLN A 15 -12.39 1.87 -32.42
CA GLN A 15 -11.14 1.59 -31.70
C GLN A 15 -10.66 2.75 -30.82
N LEU A 16 -11.00 3.99 -31.16
CA LEU A 16 -10.66 5.19 -30.40
C LEU A 16 -11.70 5.55 -29.33
N GLN A 17 -12.85 4.86 -29.30
CA GLN A 17 -13.75 4.99 -28.17
C GLN A 17 -12.97 4.60 -26.91
N PRO A 18 -12.86 5.49 -25.91
CA PRO A 18 -12.25 5.12 -24.65
C PRO A 18 -13.04 3.92 -24.16
N THR A 19 -12.38 2.77 -24.08
CA THR A 19 -12.97 1.62 -23.41
C THR A 19 -13.29 2.12 -22.02
N ASN A 20 -14.57 2.28 -21.71
CA ASN A 20 -15.08 2.40 -20.34
C ASN A 20 -14.86 1.05 -19.63
N GLY A 21 -13.63 0.53 -19.68
CA GLY A 21 -13.17 -0.42 -18.69
C GLY A 21 -13.30 0.29 -17.36
N ALA A 22 -13.83 -0.42 -16.36
CA ALA A 22 -13.83 0.05 -14.98
C ALA A 22 -12.46 0.69 -14.69
N PRO A 23 -12.41 1.87 -14.03
CA PRO A 23 -11.17 2.59 -13.82
C PRO A 23 -10.14 1.62 -13.25
N GLN A 24 -9.17 1.25 -14.09
CA GLN A 24 -8.16 0.28 -13.71
C GLN A 24 -7.36 0.97 -12.61
N ALA A 25 -7.53 0.48 -11.38
CA ALA A 25 -6.98 1.07 -10.17
C ALA A 25 -5.48 1.29 -10.34
N SER A 26 -5.07 2.52 -10.63
CA SER A 26 -3.69 2.86 -10.98
C SER A 26 -2.93 3.37 -9.74
N PHE A 27 -1.65 3.03 -9.63
CA PHE A 27 -0.75 3.50 -8.59
C PHE A 27 -0.74 5.03 -8.41
N ALA A 28 -1.05 5.78 -9.47
CA ALA A 28 -1.16 7.24 -9.44
C ALA A 28 -2.32 7.76 -8.57
N GLN A 29 -3.37 6.95 -8.37
CA GLN A 29 -4.55 7.32 -7.58
C GLN A 29 -4.44 6.88 -6.11
N CYS A 30 -3.49 6.01 -5.78
CA CYS A 30 -3.25 5.59 -4.40
C CYS A 30 -2.59 6.73 -3.62
N THR A 31 -3.25 7.20 -2.56
CA THR A 31 -2.76 8.26 -1.67
C THR A 31 -1.83 7.73 -0.56
N ALA A 32 -1.81 6.41 -0.34
CA ALA A 32 -0.94 5.80 0.66
C ALA A 32 0.53 5.98 0.27
N ARG A 33 1.35 6.41 1.23
CA ARG A 33 2.80 6.61 1.06
C ARG A 33 3.55 6.09 2.27
N CYS A 34 4.68 5.43 2.04
CA CYS A 34 5.57 4.98 3.12
C CYS A 34 6.96 5.61 2.94
N ALA A 35 7.37 6.42 3.93
CA ALA A 35 8.68 7.07 3.95
C ALA A 35 9.77 6.25 4.69
N GLY A 36 9.38 5.12 5.27
CA GLY A 36 10.24 4.29 6.12
C GLY A 36 10.12 4.59 7.62
N SER A 37 8.95 5.06 8.08
CA SER A 37 8.65 5.15 9.50
C SER A 37 8.74 3.76 10.13
N ARG A 38 9.36 3.66 11.31
CA ARG A 38 9.43 2.42 12.09
C ARG A 38 8.26 2.32 13.05
N ASP A 39 7.06 2.55 12.52
CA ASP A 39 5.82 2.53 13.28
C ASP A 39 4.92 1.41 12.73
N PRO A 40 4.81 0.27 13.44
CA PRO A 40 4.09 -0.90 12.94
C PRO A 40 2.64 -0.61 12.48
N PRO A 41 1.81 0.14 13.24
CA PRO A 41 0.48 0.56 12.78
C PRO A 41 0.47 1.25 11.41
N LEU A 42 1.36 2.23 11.19
CA LEU A 42 1.41 2.97 9.92
C LEU A 42 1.89 2.11 8.76
N VAL A 43 2.81 1.18 9.03
CA VAL A 43 3.30 0.24 8.02
C VAL A 43 2.22 -0.77 7.63
N GLU A 44 1.47 -1.31 8.60
CA GLU A 44 0.35 -2.22 8.32
C GLU A 44 -0.81 -1.50 7.63
N GLU A 45 -1.13 -0.26 8.00
CA GLU A 45 -2.13 0.55 7.28
C GLU A 45 -1.70 0.76 5.83
N PHE A 46 -0.43 1.14 5.60
CA PHE A 46 0.11 1.28 4.26
C PHE A 46 0.03 -0.02 3.46
N ILE A 47 0.44 -1.15 4.04
CA ILE A 47 0.38 -2.46 3.37
C ILE A 47 -1.07 -2.82 3.05
N ASN A 48 -1.99 -2.64 3.99
CA ASN A 48 -3.40 -2.93 3.74
C ASN A 48 -3.95 -2.05 2.61
N VAL A 49 -3.77 -0.74 2.66
CA VAL A 49 -4.32 0.17 1.64
C VAL A 49 -3.65 -0.04 0.27
N ALA A 50 -2.32 -0.15 0.25
CA ALA A 50 -1.59 -0.40 -0.99
C ALA A 50 -2.04 -1.73 -1.58
N PHE A 51 -1.92 -2.84 -0.86
CA PHE A 51 -2.16 -4.17 -1.45
C PHE A 51 -3.64 -4.51 -1.65
N ILE A 52 -4.59 -3.92 -0.91
CA ILE A 52 -6.04 -4.06 -1.18
C ILE A 52 -6.46 -3.33 -2.46
N PHE A 53 -5.86 -2.15 -2.73
CA PHE A 53 -6.18 -1.36 -3.92
C PHE A 53 -5.68 -2.04 -5.20
N ILE A 54 -4.69 -2.91 -5.09
CA ILE A 54 -3.99 -3.47 -6.25
C ILE A 54 -4.62 -4.82 -6.63
N LYS A 55 -5.73 -4.78 -7.37
CA LYS A 55 -6.27 -5.93 -8.10
C LYS A 55 -5.65 -6.07 -9.50
N ILE A 56 -4.32 -6.04 -9.58
CA ILE A 56 -3.56 -6.17 -10.83
C ILE A 56 -2.56 -7.33 -10.67
N ASN A 57 -2.06 -7.91 -11.77
CA ASN A 57 -1.04 -8.95 -11.77
C ASN A 57 0.19 -8.56 -10.90
N ASP A 58 0.76 -9.52 -10.16
CA ASP A 58 1.85 -9.31 -9.18
C ASP A 58 3.04 -8.51 -9.75
N ASP A 59 3.38 -8.70 -11.03
CA ASP A 59 4.48 -7.98 -11.68
C ASP A 59 4.24 -6.46 -11.77
N ASP A 60 3.02 -6.07 -12.08
CA ASP A 60 2.62 -4.66 -12.13
C ASP A 60 2.60 -4.08 -10.70
N ILE A 61 2.27 -4.92 -9.71
CA ILE A 61 2.26 -4.53 -8.30
C ILE A 61 3.65 -4.15 -7.81
N LEU A 62 4.60 -5.05 -8.02
CA LEU A 62 5.99 -4.90 -7.57
C LEU A 62 6.67 -3.72 -8.27
N THR A 63 6.32 -3.47 -9.54
CA THR A 63 6.80 -2.32 -10.30
C THR A 63 6.22 -1.01 -9.75
N GLY A 64 4.90 -0.98 -9.52
CA GLY A 64 4.19 0.21 -9.03
C GLY A 64 4.47 0.55 -7.57
N LEU A 65 4.86 -0.41 -6.75
CA LEU A 65 5.20 -0.21 -5.34
C LEU A 65 6.28 0.86 -5.14
N SER A 66 7.26 0.96 -6.05
CA SER A 66 8.30 1.99 -5.98
C SER A 66 7.74 3.43 -6.04
N LEU A 67 6.55 3.63 -6.62
CA LEU A 67 5.87 4.93 -6.70
C LEU A 67 5.20 5.33 -5.37
N LEU A 68 4.89 4.34 -4.53
CA LEU A 68 4.24 4.55 -3.23
C LEU A 68 5.28 4.77 -2.10
N LEU A 69 6.53 4.40 -2.35
CA LEU A 69 7.62 4.54 -1.39
C LEU A 69 8.36 5.86 -1.58
N THR A 70 8.71 6.50 -0.48
CA THR A 70 9.46 7.76 -0.46
C THR A 70 10.60 7.69 0.56
N GLY A 71 11.50 8.67 0.53
CA GLY A 71 12.59 8.78 1.51
C GLY A 71 13.46 7.53 1.61
N VAL A 72 13.64 7.03 2.83
CA VAL A 72 14.52 5.87 3.12
C VAL A 72 13.91 4.57 2.62
N ALA A 73 12.57 4.47 2.58
CA ALA A 73 11.90 3.25 2.13
C ALA A 73 12.17 2.93 0.67
N VAL A 74 12.23 3.95 -0.21
CA VAL A 74 12.52 3.72 -1.63
C VAL A 74 13.95 3.20 -1.83
N ILE A 75 14.91 3.75 -1.07
CA ILE A 75 16.33 3.33 -1.11
C ILE A 75 16.46 1.88 -0.65
N TRP A 76 15.82 1.55 0.47
CA TRP A 76 15.77 0.17 0.98
C TRP A 76 15.13 -0.79 -0.04
N TRP A 77 14.00 -0.40 -0.65
CA TRP A 77 13.29 -1.24 -1.62
C TRP A 77 14.15 -1.57 -2.83
N GLN A 78 14.93 -0.62 -3.35
CA GLN A 78 15.84 -0.89 -4.48
C GLN A 78 16.86 -2.00 -4.17
N GLY A 79 17.27 -2.16 -2.91
CA GLY A 79 18.20 -3.21 -2.49
C GLY A 79 17.58 -4.59 -2.27
N VAL A 80 16.26 -4.68 -2.12
CA VAL A 80 15.55 -5.94 -1.80
C VAL A 80 14.50 -6.34 -2.83
N LYS A 81 14.16 -5.47 -3.80
CA LYS A 81 13.10 -5.72 -4.79
C LYS A 81 13.25 -7.04 -5.56
N THR A 82 14.47 -7.48 -5.82
CA THR A 82 14.74 -8.74 -6.52
C THR A 82 14.43 -9.98 -5.69
N LYS A 83 14.22 -9.82 -4.38
CA LYS A 83 13.86 -10.89 -3.44
C LYS A 83 12.34 -11.07 -3.34
N ALA A 84 11.55 -10.10 -3.80
CA ALA A 84 10.10 -10.20 -3.82
C ALA A 84 9.66 -10.65 -5.22
N THR A 85 9.12 -11.86 -5.32
CA THR A 85 8.48 -12.39 -6.54
C THR A 85 6.96 -12.35 -6.46
N THR A 86 6.41 -12.27 -5.24
CA THR A 86 4.98 -12.12 -5.00
C THR A 86 4.70 -10.90 -4.14
N CYS A 87 3.46 -10.44 -4.20
CA CYS A 87 2.97 -9.35 -3.37
C CYS A 87 3.08 -9.64 -1.87
N ASP A 88 2.79 -10.89 -1.47
CA ASP A 88 2.92 -11.33 -0.09
C ASP A 88 4.37 -11.26 0.40
N GLN A 89 5.33 -11.66 -0.43
CA GLN A 89 6.76 -11.53 -0.10
C GLN A 89 7.18 -10.07 0.05
N ALA A 90 6.68 -9.17 -0.81
CA ALA A 90 6.93 -7.74 -0.69
C ALA A 90 6.38 -7.18 0.63
N ALA A 91 5.15 -7.58 1.02
CA ALA A 91 4.55 -7.20 2.28
C ALA A 91 5.36 -7.72 3.48
N GLU A 92 5.80 -8.98 3.46
CA GLU A 92 6.65 -9.56 4.52
C GLU A 92 7.99 -8.83 4.65
N LEU A 93 8.65 -8.50 3.54
CA LEU A 93 9.89 -7.73 3.56
C LEU A 93 9.67 -6.34 4.19
N MET A 94 8.57 -5.67 3.85
CA MET A 94 8.23 -4.37 4.44
C MET A 94 7.94 -4.47 5.94
N ARG A 95 7.21 -5.50 6.37
CA ARG A 95 6.99 -5.75 7.80
C ARG A 95 8.31 -5.98 8.53
N GLY A 96 9.20 -6.80 7.97
CA GLY A 96 10.51 -7.07 8.58
C GLY A 96 11.40 -5.83 8.69
N ALA A 97 11.33 -4.91 7.72
CA ALA A 97 12.17 -3.72 7.70
C ALA A 97 11.61 -2.54 8.52
N PHE A 98 10.30 -2.35 8.50
CA PHE A 98 9.66 -1.15 9.04
C PHE A 98 8.64 -1.44 10.16
N ALA A 99 7.98 -2.60 10.16
CA ALA A 99 7.07 -3.01 11.24
C ALA A 99 7.83 -3.80 12.32
N TRP A 100 8.83 -3.17 12.95
CA TRP A 100 9.56 -3.83 14.03
C TRP A 100 8.61 -4.25 15.14
N LYS A 101 8.44 -5.56 15.33
CA LYS A 101 7.70 -6.12 16.45
C LYS A 101 8.44 -5.78 17.75
N LYS A 102 7.81 -4.94 18.56
CA LYS A 102 8.29 -4.65 19.93
C LYS A 102 8.43 -5.99 20.68
N PRO A 103 9.56 -6.22 21.39
CA PRO A 103 9.71 -7.38 22.24
C PRO A 103 8.58 -7.46 23.28
N ASN A 104 8.17 -8.69 23.64
CA ASN A 104 7.02 -8.91 24.54
C ASN A 104 7.13 -8.11 25.85
N ASN A 105 8.33 -8.00 26.43
CA ASN A 105 8.53 -7.24 27.67
C ASN A 105 8.23 -5.74 27.51
N GLN A 106 8.61 -5.14 26.39
CA GLN A 106 8.32 -3.74 26.09
C GLN A 106 6.83 -3.53 25.80
N LEU A 107 6.19 -4.48 25.11
CA LEU A 107 4.75 -4.45 24.88
C LEU A 107 3.97 -4.47 26.20
N TYR A 108 4.32 -5.37 27.12
CA TYR A 108 3.68 -5.40 28.44
C TYR A 108 3.91 -4.10 29.22
N GLN A 109 5.13 -3.54 29.18
CA GLN A 109 5.39 -2.24 29.79
C GLN A 109 4.48 -1.16 29.21
N GLU A 110 4.29 -1.10 27.90
CA GLU A 110 3.43 -0.10 27.24
C GLU A 110 1.94 -0.27 27.54
N ILE A 111 1.46 -1.52 27.61
CA ILE A 111 0.08 -1.83 28.01
C ILE A 111 -0.20 -1.31 29.42
N PHE A 112 0.71 -1.51 30.37
CA PHE A 112 0.50 -1.12 31.77
C PHE A 112 1.01 0.29 32.11
N LYS A 113 1.75 0.95 31.21
CA LYS A 113 2.32 2.29 31.44
C LYS A 113 1.26 3.36 31.67
N THR A 114 0.14 3.27 30.96
CA THR A 114 -0.90 4.32 30.94
C THR A 114 -2.26 3.74 31.27
N ALA A 115 -2.85 4.18 32.37
CA ALA A 115 -4.25 3.93 32.73
C ALA A 115 -5.19 4.87 31.95
N GLN A 116 -6.47 4.50 31.85
CA GLN A 116 -7.48 5.36 31.23
C GLN A 116 -7.65 6.66 32.04
N ASP A 117 -7.55 7.81 31.37
CA ASP A 117 -7.80 9.11 32.00
C ASP A 117 -9.30 9.45 32.03
N LYS A 118 -9.67 10.53 32.73
CA LYS A 118 -11.07 10.96 32.87
C LYS A 118 -11.67 11.58 31.59
N SER A 119 -10.82 11.99 30.65
CA SER A 119 -11.22 12.66 29.40
C SER A 119 -11.40 11.69 28.22
N THR A 120 -10.80 10.51 28.30
CA THR A 120 -10.77 9.52 27.22
C THR A 120 -11.95 8.58 27.35
N LEU A 121 -12.77 8.54 26.31
CA LEU A 121 -13.87 7.58 26.20
C LEU A 121 -13.34 6.15 26.24
N THR A 122 -14.07 5.26 26.92
CA THR A 122 -13.69 3.86 27.10
C THR A 122 -13.49 3.15 25.76
N ASP A 123 -14.34 3.41 24.78
CA ASP A 123 -14.22 2.79 23.45
C ASP A 123 -12.91 3.18 22.76
N LEU A 124 -12.52 4.46 22.84
CA LEU A 124 -11.26 4.94 22.28
C LEU A 124 -10.06 4.33 23.01
N PHE A 125 -10.10 4.27 24.34
CA PHE A 125 -9.05 3.67 25.15
C PHE A 125 -8.86 2.18 24.83
N VAL A 126 -9.95 1.42 24.69
CA VAL A 126 -9.90 0.01 24.31
C VAL A 126 -9.34 -0.16 22.90
N CYS A 127 -9.76 0.67 21.93
CA CYS A 127 -9.19 0.65 20.58
C CYS A 127 -7.68 0.90 20.57
N GLN A 128 -7.21 1.90 21.33
CA GLN A 128 -5.78 2.19 21.45
C GLN A 128 -4.99 1.02 22.06
N LYS A 129 -5.52 0.36 23.10
CA LYS A 129 -4.87 -0.82 23.69
C LYS A 129 -4.87 -2.01 22.73
N ARG A 130 -5.95 -2.22 21.96
CA ARG A 130 -6.03 -3.29 20.96
C ARG A 130 -5.04 -3.08 19.80
N ALA A 131 -4.76 -1.83 19.42
CA ALA A 131 -3.80 -1.50 18.38
C ALA A 131 -2.33 -1.78 18.74
N LEU A 132 -2.03 -2.13 20.01
CA LEU A 132 -0.70 -2.55 20.43
C LEU A 132 -0.38 -4.01 20.05
N PHE A 133 -1.39 -4.79 19.63
CA PHE A 133 -1.29 -6.22 19.34
C PHE A 133 -1.36 -6.51 17.85
#